data_AF-A0AAD7PP67-F1
#
_entry.id   AF-A0AAD7PP67-F1
#
_cell.length_a   1.000
_cell.length_b   1.000
_cell.length_c   1.000
_cell.angle_alpha   90.00
_cell.angle_beta   90.00
_cell.angle_gamma   90.00
#
_symmetry.space_group_name_H-M   'P 1'
#
loop_
_entity.id
_entity.type
_entity.pdbx_description
1 polymer ?
#
loop_
_entity_poly.entity_id
_entity_poly.type
_entity_poly.pdbx_seq_one_letter_code
_entity_poly.pdbx_strand_id
1 'polypeptide(L)'
;MNTELVRMYGHKELGEKLKKLRPESKAGDWFSLRELNERLMKLRDLEEKEEESTTAAFSTRDLREGLKTIKLSASEKENKATIQRLDILGNFMLHPPKDHLVEKYFHPDNMSSAEKLKIELAKVRDEFKISESDCGSARVQVATLTTKIKHLSSALHKKDKHSRKGLIGMVQRRKKLLKYLRRTDWESYCFVISKLCLRDNPDYKN
;
A
#
# COMPACT_ATOMS: atom_id res chain seq x y z
N MET A 1 18.76 0.01 -21.73
CA MET A 1 20.23 0.11 -21.63
C MET A 1 20.62 -0.22 -20.20
N ASN A 2 21.64 -1.06 -20.00
CA ASN A 2 22.01 -1.55 -18.67
C ASN A 2 22.82 -0.49 -17.90
N THR A 3 22.34 -0.11 -16.71
CA THR A 3 23.00 0.83 -15.79
C THR A 3 23.85 0.12 -14.73
N GLU A 4 24.04 -1.19 -14.86
CA GLU A 4 24.89 -1.98 -13.97
C GLU A 4 26.35 -1.61 -14.22
N LEU A 5 27.03 -1.14 -13.16
CA LEU A 5 28.45 -0.79 -13.22
C LEU A 5 29.33 -2.04 -13.32
N VAL A 6 30.48 -1.86 -13.93
CA VAL A 6 31.45 -2.93 -14.16
C VAL A 6 32.17 -3.24 -12.85
N ARG A 7 32.46 -2.26 -12.00
CA ARG A 7 33.07 -2.49 -10.67
C ARG A 7 32.07 -2.32 -9.54
N MET A 8 32.39 -2.93 -8.39
CA MET A 8 31.64 -2.72 -7.16
C MET A 8 32.21 -1.56 -6.38
N TYR A 9 31.34 -0.60 -6.07
CA TYR A 9 31.70 0.59 -5.32
C TYR A 9 30.97 0.63 -3.99
N GLY A 10 31.67 1.05 -2.94
CA GLY A 10 31.00 1.52 -1.73
C GLY A 10 30.21 2.80 -2.02
N HIS A 11 29.16 3.06 -1.24
CA HIS A 11 28.29 4.23 -1.43
C HIS A 11 29.05 5.57 -1.49
N LYS A 12 30.08 5.72 -0.64
CA LYS A 12 30.90 6.94 -0.58
C LYS A 12 31.74 7.13 -1.84
N GLU A 13 32.38 6.07 -2.31
CA GLU A 13 33.25 6.12 -3.49
C GLU A 13 32.45 6.38 -4.77
N LEU A 14 31.29 5.71 -4.91
CA LEU A 14 30.38 5.94 -6.01
C LEU A 14 29.91 7.39 -6.06
N GLY A 15 29.57 7.95 -4.89
CA GLY A 15 29.19 9.35 -4.77
C GLY A 15 30.26 10.32 -5.26
N GLU A 16 31.53 10.11 -4.87
CA GLU A 16 32.65 10.94 -5.32
C GLU A 16 32.88 10.83 -6.83
N LYS A 17 32.81 9.62 -7.42
CA LYS A 17 32.95 9.43 -8.87
C LYS A 17 31.82 10.11 -9.65
N LEU A 18 30.57 9.96 -9.20
CA LEU A 18 29.42 10.60 -9.83
C LEU A 18 29.41 12.13 -9.66
N LYS A 19 30.03 12.64 -8.59
CA LYS A 19 30.21 14.08 -8.36
C LYS A 19 31.20 14.70 -9.36
N LYS A 20 32.28 13.99 -9.70
CA LYS A 20 33.27 14.42 -10.71
C LYS A 20 32.67 14.49 -12.12
N LEU A 21 31.69 13.64 -12.43
CA LEU A 21 31.01 13.61 -13.73
C LEU A 21 29.85 14.62 -13.85
N ARG A 22 29.80 15.62 -12.97
CA ARG A 22 28.76 16.66 -12.99
C ARG A 22 29.04 17.68 -14.11
N PRO A 23 28.03 18.05 -14.92
CA PRO A 23 28.19 19.10 -15.92
C PRO A 23 28.35 20.49 -15.27
N GLU A 24 29.22 21.32 -15.84
CA GLU A 24 29.61 22.63 -15.28
C GLU A 24 28.46 23.64 -15.19
N SER A 25 27.41 23.46 -16.00
CA SER A 25 26.26 24.38 -16.10
C SER A 25 25.37 24.44 -14.85
N LYS A 26 25.49 23.52 -13.88
CA LYS A 26 24.58 23.44 -12.72
C LYS A 26 25.32 23.38 -11.38
N ALA A 27 25.55 24.54 -10.79
CA ALA A 27 26.32 24.68 -9.54
C ALA A 27 25.50 24.56 -8.23
N GLY A 28 24.16 24.43 -8.27
CA GLY A 28 23.34 24.61 -7.06
C GLY A 28 22.32 23.54 -6.70
N ASP A 29 21.91 22.67 -7.64
CA ASP A 29 20.66 21.92 -7.47
C ASP A 29 20.86 20.39 -7.35
N TRP A 30 19.97 19.74 -6.59
CA TRP A 30 19.95 18.27 -6.44
C TRP A 30 19.63 17.63 -7.80
N PHE A 31 20.35 16.57 -8.18
CA PHE A 31 20.29 16.02 -9.54
C PHE A 31 18.93 15.38 -9.84
N SER A 32 18.49 15.43 -11.11
CA SER A 32 17.30 14.70 -11.57
C SER A 32 17.60 13.20 -11.80
N LEU A 33 16.58 12.32 -11.78
CA LEU A 33 16.77 10.89 -12.03
C LEU A 33 17.39 10.61 -13.42
N ARG A 34 16.97 11.39 -14.42
CA ARG A 34 17.52 11.31 -15.78
C ARG A 34 19.02 11.64 -15.79
N GLU A 35 19.40 12.68 -15.08
CA GLU A 35 20.79 13.11 -14.95
C GLU A 35 21.65 12.08 -14.19
N LEU A 36 21.11 11.45 -13.15
CA LEU A 36 21.80 10.35 -12.46
C LEU A 36 22.08 9.18 -13.41
N ASN A 37 21.07 8.78 -14.19
CA ASN A 37 21.23 7.69 -15.16
C ASN A 37 22.28 8.01 -16.23
N GLU A 38 22.30 9.25 -16.74
CA GLU A 38 23.32 9.71 -17.69
C GLU A 38 24.73 9.66 -17.08
N ARG A 39 24.89 10.01 -15.79
CA ARG A 39 26.18 9.92 -15.10
C ARG A 39 26.62 8.49 -14.86
N LEU A 40 25.69 7.59 -14.50
CA LEU A 40 25.98 6.17 -14.34
C LEU A 40 26.43 5.53 -15.66
N MET A 41 25.81 5.90 -16.77
CA MET A 41 26.23 5.47 -18.11
C MET A 41 27.64 5.97 -18.45
N LYS A 42 27.92 7.26 -18.23
CA LYS A 42 29.27 7.81 -18.46
C LYS A 42 30.34 7.16 -17.58
N LEU A 43 30.00 6.86 -16.32
CA LEU A 43 30.91 6.17 -15.41
C LEU A 43 31.23 4.78 -15.93
N ARG A 44 30.22 4.06 -16.41
CA ARG A 44 30.39 2.74 -17.02
C ARG A 44 31.28 2.78 -18.26
N ASP A 45 31.07 3.73 -19.15
CA ASP A 45 31.88 3.87 -20.37
C ASP A 45 33.36 4.16 -20.04
N LEU A 46 33.62 4.90 -18.96
CA LEU A 46 34.97 5.13 -18.46
C LEU A 46 35.61 3.85 -17.91
N GLU A 47 34.83 3.03 -17.18
CA GLU A 47 35.32 1.73 -16.69
C GLU A 47 35.66 0.78 -17.85
N GLU A 48 34.80 0.69 -18.85
CA GLU A 48 35.04 -0.16 -20.03
C GLU A 48 36.32 0.28 -20.76
N LYS A 49 36.55 1.59 -20.90
CA LYS A 49 37.81 2.13 -21.48
C LYS A 49 39.04 1.88 -20.61
N GLU A 50 38.92 2.00 -19.29
CA GLU A 50 40.01 1.66 -18.36
C GLU A 50 40.38 0.17 -18.45
N GLU A 51 39.39 -0.71 -18.54
CA GLU A 51 39.59 -2.16 -18.69
C GLU A 51 40.17 -2.54 -20.05
N GLU A 52 39.78 -1.86 -21.13
CA GLU A 52 40.37 -2.07 -22.46
C GLU A 52 41.85 -1.64 -22.52
N SER A 53 42.24 -0.61 -21.76
CA SER A 53 43.62 -0.14 -21.70
C SER A 53 44.55 -1.01 -20.84
N THR A 54 43.99 -1.77 -19.90
CA THR A 54 44.75 -2.70 -19.04
C THR A 54 44.82 -4.06 -19.73
N THR A 55 45.88 -4.26 -20.52
CA THR A 55 46.20 -5.43 -21.34
C THR A 55 46.13 -6.78 -20.59
N ALA A 56 44.91 -7.34 -20.48
CA ALA A 56 44.60 -8.77 -20.24
C ALA A 56 43.12 -9.09 -20.58
N ALA A 57 42.55 -8.34 -21.53
CA ALA A 57 41.11 -8.21 -21.75
C ALA A 57 40.38 -9.47 -22.31
N PHE A 58 41.11 -10.52 -22.68
CA PHE A 58 40.49 -11.79 -23.10
C PHE A 58 40.20 -12.74 -21.93
N SER A 59 40.87 -12.58 -20.78
CA SER A 59 40.72 -13.50 -19.65
C SER A 59 39.64 -13.03 -18.67
N THR A 60 39.59 -11.74 -18.36
CA THR A 60 38.71 -11.22 -17.31
C THR A 60 37.24 -11.09 -17.73
N ARG A 61 36.97 -10.77 -19.01
CA ARG A 61 35.60 -10.67 -19.55
C ARG A 61 34.94 -12.05 -19.63
N ASP A 62 35.65 -13.03 -20.16
CA ASP A 62 35.19 -14.42 -20.23
C ASP A 62 35.08 -15.07 -18.84
N LEU A 63 36.01 -14.78 -17.93
CA LEU A 63 35.89 -15.21 -16.52
C LEU A 63 34.73 -14.52 -15.81
N ARG A 64 34.39 -13.28 -16.18
CA ARG A 64 33.25 -12.57 -15.60
C ARG A 64 31.93 -13.07 -16.14
N GLU A 65 31.82 -13.33 -17.44
CA GLU A 65 30.65 -13.99 -18.02
C GLU A 65 30.54 -15.42 -17.49
N GLY A 66 31.65 -16.13 -17.34
CA GLY A 66 31.77 -17.40 -16.63
C GLY A 66 31.30 -17.31 -15.18
N LEU A 67 31.72 -16.29 -14.43
CA LEU A 67 31.26 -16.08 -13.04
C LEU A 67 29.80 -15.63 -12.98
N LYS A 68 29.31 -14.87 -13.96
CA LYS A 68 27.91 -14.43 -14.04
C LYS A 68 27.00 -15.60 -14.39
N THR A 69 27.41 -16.46 -15.32
CA THR A 69 26.73 -17.73 -15.64
C THR A 69 26.86 -18.71 -14.48
N ILE A 70 27.99 -18.78 -13.78
CA ILE A 70 28.13 -19.59 -12.56
C ILE A 70 27.24 -19.02 -11.45
N LYS A 71 27.13 -17.70 -11.28
CA LYS A 71 26.28 -17.06 -10.26
C LYS A 71 24.80 -17.14 -10.60
N LEU A 72 24.43 -17.10 -11.89
CA LEU A 72 23.09 -17.44 -12.38
C LEU A 72 22.81 -18.93 -12.21
N SER A 73 23.80 -19.80 -12.46
CA SER A 73 23.67 -21.24 -12.23
C SER A 73 23.70 -21.61 -10.76
N ALA A 74 24.32 -20.80 -9.90
CA ALA A 74 24.42 -20.97 -8.45
C ALA A 74 23.21 -20.35 -7.78
N SER A 75 22.62 -19.28 -8.30
CA SER A 75 21.26 -18.88 -7.92
C SER A 75 20.26 -19.90 -8.44
N GLU A 76 20.43 -20.50 -9.61
CA GLU A 76 19.60 -21.60 -10.11
C GLU A 76 19.86 -22.93 -9.39
N LYS A 77 21.04 -23.18 -8.83
CA LYS A 77 21.40 -24.40 -8.06
C LYS A 77 21.16 -24.24 -6.58
N GLU A 78 21.32 -23.05 -6.00
CA GLU A 78 20.80 -22.74 -4.67
C GLU A 78 19.29 -22.71 -4.74
N ASN A 79 18.66 -22.13 -5.79
CA ASN A 79 17.22 -22.28 -6.00
C ASN A 79 16.87 -23.73 -6.30
N LYS A 80 17.57 -24.49 -7.16
CA LYS A 80 17.23 -25.92 -7.40
C LYS A 80 17.55 -26.83 -6.23
N ALA A 81 18.53 -26.54 -5.38
CA ALA A 81 18.85 -27.35 -4.19
C ALA A 81 18.06 -26.92 -2.96
N THR A 82 17.64 -25.65 -2.85
CA THR A 82 16.59 -25.25 -1.91
C THR A 82 15.24 -25.76 -2.38
N ILE A 83 14.93 -25.72 -3.68
CA ILE A 83 13.72 -26.28 -4.31
C ILE A 83 13.74 -27.83 -4.26
N GLN A 84 14.88 -28.50 -4.44
CA GLN A 84 15.01 -29.97 -4.29
C GLN A 84 15.05 -30.41 -2.82
N ARG A 85 15.47 -29.56 -1.89
CA ARG A 85 15.24 -29.80 -0.44
C ARG A 85 13.80 -29.42 -0.03
N LEU A 86 13.07 -28.69 -0.86
CA LEU A 86 11.63 -28.44 -0.75
C LEU A 86 10.78 -29.53 -1.45
N ASP A 87 11.39 -30.49 -2.15
CA ASP A 87 10.69 -31.67 -2.71
C ASP A 87 10.22 -32.67 -1.62
N ILE A 88 10.34 -32.33 -0.33
CA ILE A 88 9.66 -33.01 0.78
C ILE A 88 8.18 -32.55 0.88
N LEU A 89 7.83 -31.40 0.30
CA LEU A 89 6.46 -30.92 0.12
C LEU A 89 6.13 -30.91 -1.38
N GLY A 90 5.81 -32.10 -1.91
CA GLY A 90 5.53 -32.26 -3.35
C GLY A 90 4.57 -31.22 -3.92
N ASN A 91 4.88 -30.70 -5.11
CA ASN A 91 4.02 -30.04 -6.10
C ASN A 91 2.88 -29.06 -5.71
N PHE A 92 2.59 -28.75 -4.45
CA PHE A 92 1.35 -28.04 -4.07
C PHE A 92 1.28 -26.57 -4.51
N MET A 93 2.40 -25.97 -4.94
CA MET A 93 2.47 -24.53 -5.24
C MET A 93 2.79 -24.17 -6.71
N LEU A 94 2.89 -25.14 -7.63
CA LEU A 94 3.26 -24.88 -9.04
C LEU A 94 2.07 -24.68 -9.99
N HIS A 95 0.85 -24.97 -9.55
CA HIS A 95 -0.37 -24.69 -10.32
C HIS A 95 -0.89 -23.29 -9.98
N PRO A 96 -1.37 -22.51 -10.98
CA PRO A 96 -2.12 -21.29 -10.67
C PRO A 96 -3.28 -21.64 -9.73
N PRO A 97 -3.60 -20.74 -8.78
CA PRO A 97 -4.70 -20.97 -7.86
C PRO A 97 -5.95 -21.32 -8.66
N LYS A 98 -6.68 -22.34 -8.22
CA LYS A 98 -7.89 -22.78 -8.91
C LYS A 98 -8.93 -21.65 -8.90
N ASP A 99 -9.19 -21.04 -10.05
CA ASP A 99 -10.06 -19.86 -10.17
C ASP A 99 -11.45 -20.07 -9.56
N HIS A 100 -12.05 -21.24 -9.77
CA HIS A 100 -13.35 -21.59 -9.20
C HIS A 100 -13.37 -21.64 -7.65
N LEU A 101 -12.22 -21.85 -7.01
CA LEU A 101 -12.12 -21.81 -5.56
C LEU A 101 -12.01 -20.37 -5.05
N VAL A 102 -11.42 -19.47 -5.83
CA VAL A 102 -11.33 -18.04 -5.49
C VAL A 102 -12.73 -17.46 -5.32
N GLU A 103 -13.62 -17.69 -6.29
CA GLU A 103 -15.01 -17.23 -6.20
C GLU A 103 -15.73 -17.77 -4.95
N LYS A 104 -15.48 -19.04 -4.61
CA LYS A 104 -16.05 -19.66 -3.41
C LYS A 104 -15.51 -19.03 -2.13
N TYR A 105 -14.19 -18.90 -1.99
CA TYR A 105 -13.57 -18.40 -0.76
C TYR A 105 -13.80 -16.91 -0.54
N PHE A 106 -13.82 -16.11 -1.60
CA PHE A 106 -14.10 -14.67 -1.53
C PHE A 106 -15.60 -14.33 -1.62
N HIS A 107 -16.49 -15.33 -1.55
CA HIS A 107 -17.92 -15.08 -1.50
C HIS A 107 -18.31 -14.41 -0.17
N PRO A 108 -19.23 -13.41 -0.15
CA PRO A 108 -19.67 -12.73 1.07
C PRO A 108 -20.13 -13.67 2.18
N ASP A 109 -20.70 -14.83 1.84
CA ASP A 109 -21.15 -15.81 2.84
C ASP A 109 -20.00 -16.35 3.70
N ASN A 110 -18.82 -16.47 3.12
CA ASN A 110 -17.61 -16.98 3.77
C ASN A 110 -16.77 -15.87 4.44
N MET A 111 -17.21 -14.60 4.34
CA MET A 111 -16.54 -13.47 4.98
C MET A 111 -16.89 -13.33 6.46
N SER A 112 -15.91 -12.84 7.23
CA SER A 112 -16.10 -12.42 8.62
C SER A 112 -17.13 -11.30 8.75
N SER A 113 -17.81 -11.22 9.90
CA SER A 113 -18.70 -10.09 10.22
C SER A 113 -17.98 -8.74 10.12
N ALA A 114 -16.68 -8.69 10.44
CA ALA A 114 -15.87 -7.49 10.30
C ALA A 114 -15.66 -7.07 8.84
N GLU A 115 -15.52 -8.03 7.93
CA GLU A 115 -15.35 -7.78 6.49
C GLU A 115 -16.66 -7.34 5.86
N LYS A 116 -17.76 -8.01 6.20
CA LYS A 116 -19.13 -7.61 5.82
C LYS A 116 -19.39 -6.16 6.23
N LEU A 117 -19.06 -5.82 7.48
CA LEU A 117 -19.21 -4.46 7.98
C LEU A 117 -18.32 -3.45 7.24
N LYS A 118 -17.08 -3.81 6.88
CA LYS A 118 -16.21 -2.91 6.08
C LYS A 118 -16.81 -2.59 4.72
N ILE A 119 -17.35 -3.60 4.02
CA ILE A 119 -18.01 -3.42 2.72
C ILE A 119 -19.25 -2.53 2.87
N GLU A 120 -20.07 -2.76 3.89
CA GLU A 120 -21.25 -1.94 4.16
C GLU A 120 -20.87 -0.49 4.50
N LEU A 121 -19.83 -0.27 5.30
CA LEU A 121 -19.33 1.06 5.62
C LEU A 121 -18.80 1.80 4.38
N ALA A 122 -18.16 1.09 3.44
CA ALA A 122 -17.72 1.68 2.18
C ALA A 122 -18.92 2.13 1.33
N LYS A 123 -19.94 1.27 1.18
CA LYS A 123 -21.19 1.60 0.47
C LYS A 123 -21.87 2.83 1.08
N VAL A 124 -22.05 2.84 2.41
CA VAL A 124 -22.66 3.96 3.12
C VAL A 124 -21.81 5.23 3.01
N ARG A 125 -20.47 5.14 3.00
CA ARG A 125 -19.63 6.30 2.74
C ARG A 125 -19.88 6.87 1.35
N ASP A 126 -19.95 6.01 0.33
CA ASP A 126 -20.15 6.45 -1.06
C ASP A 126 -21.50 7.12 -1.29
N GLU A 127 -22.54 6.73 -0.55
CA GLU A 127 -23.85 7.40 -0.60
C GLU A 127 -23.86 8.78 0.05
N PHE A 128 -22.99 9.02 1.04
CA PHE A 128 -22.99 10.24 1.85
C PHE A 128 -21.77 11.14 1.59
N LYS A 129 -20.81 10.79 0.72
CA LYS A 129 -19.62 11.61 0.45
C LYS A 129 -19.96 12.89 -0.33
N ILE A 130 -19.29 14.01 -0.05
CA ILE A 130 -19.45 15.27 -0.82
C ILE A 130 -18.56 15.27 -2.06
N SER A 131 -17.30 14.90 -1.86
CA SER A 131 -16.31 14.72 -2.93
C SER A 131 -15.90 13.26 -3.02
N GLU A 132 -15.23 12.87 -4.10
CA GLU A 132 -14.86 11.48 -4.34
C GLU A 132 -13.98 10.88 -3.23
N SER A 133 -13.11 11.69 -2.62
CA SER A 133 -12.21 11.30 -1.54
C SER A 133 -12.71 11.66 -0.14
N ASP A 134 -13.96 12.11 0.00
CA ASP A 134 -14.50 12.52 1.30
C ASP A 134 -14.76 11.31 2.21
N CYS A 135 -13.91 11.18 3.23
CA CYS A 135 -14.05 10.19 4.30
C CYS A 135 -14.37 10.81 5.66
N GLY A 136 -14.41 12.15 5.73
CA GLY A 136 -14.29 12.89 6.98
C GLY A 136 -15.44 13.84 7.28
N SER A 137 -16.32 14.11 6.33
CA SER A 137 -17.44 15.03 6.55
C SER A 137 -18.39 14.57 7.65
N ALA A 138 -19.06 15.52 8.30
CA ALA A 138 -19.95 15.24 9.41
C ALA A 138 -21.09 14.28 9.01
N ARG A 139 -21.62 14.39 7.77
CA ARG A 139 -22.65 13.50 7.25
C ARG A 139 -22.16 12.05 7.06
N VAL A 140 -20.95 11.86 6.50
CA VAL A 140 -20.31 10.55 6.36
C VAL A 140 -20.05 9.92 7.73
N GLN A 141 -19.55 10.70 8.69
CA GLN A 141 -19.30 10.22 10.05
C GLN A 141 -20.61 9.78 10.76
N VAL A 142 -21.70 10.53 10.60
CA VAL A 142 -23.02 10.18 11.17
C VAL A 142 -23.55 8.88 10.57
N ALA A 143 -23.44 8.71 9.25
CA ALA A 143 -23.85 7.50 8.56
C ALA A 143 -23.04 6.28 9.02
N THR A 144 -21.70 6.41 9.06
CA THR A 144 -20.77 5.40 9.58
C THR A 144 -21.09 4.98 11.01
N LEU A 145 -21.32 5.95 11.91
CA LEU A 145 -21.69 5.68 13.30
C LEU A 145 -23.04 4.97 13.38
N THR A 146 -24.00 5.34 12.53
CA THR A 146 -25.33 4.72 12.52
C THR A 146 -25.25 3.24 12.13
N THR A 147 -24.49 2.89 11.11
CA THR A 147 -24.26 1.49 10.72
C THR A 147 -23.57 0.71 11.84
N LYS A 148 -22.52 1.28 12.46
CA LYS A 148 -21.83 0.65 13.61
C LYS A 148 -22.76 0.44 14.81
N ILE A 149 -23.62 1.42 15.12
CA ILE A 149 -24.61 1.33 16.19
C ILE A 149 -25.61 0.21 15.92
N LYS A 150 -26.14 0.10 14.68
CA LYS A 150 -27.06 -0.98 14.29
C LYS A 150 -26.40 -2.35 14.46
N HIS A 151 -25.20 -2.53 13.92
CA HIS A 151 -24.43 -3.77 14.02
C HIS A 151 -24.09 -4.14 15.47
N LEU A 152 -23.64 -3.18 16.29
CA LEU A 152 -23.31 -3.44 17.70
C LEU A 152 -24.57 -3.72 18.52
N SER A 153 -25.69 -3.08 18.21
CA SER A 153 -26.96 -3.27 18.92
C SER A 153 -27.51 -4.69 18.74
N SER A 154 -27.35 -5.31 17.57
CA SER A 154 -27.81 -6.69 17.35
C SER A 154 -26.95 -7.73 18.06
N ALA A 155 -25.66 -7.44 18.25
CA ALA A 155 -24.70 -8.34 18.90
C ALA A 155 -24.53 -8.07 20.42
N LEU A 156 -25.31 -7.15 21.01
CA LEU A 156 -25.11 -6.73 22.40
C LEU A 156 -25.72 -7.72 23.39
N HIS A 157 -24.89 -8.35 24.22
CA HIS A 157 -25.34 -9.19 25.32
C HIS A 157 -25.69 -8.39 26.58
N LYS A 158 -26.72 -8.82 27.33
CA LYS A 158 -27.22 -8.13 28.54
C LYS A 158 -26.14 -7.90 29.61
N LYS A 159 -25.18 -8.83 29.73
CA LYS A 159 -24.10 -8.77 30.74
C LYS A 159 -22.85 -8.01 30.26
N ASP A 160 -22.73 -7.70 28.97
CA ASP A 160 -21.59 -6.96 28.44
C ASP A 160 -21.73 -5.46 28.71
N LYS A 161 -21.13 -5.00 29.81
CA LYS A 161 -21.15 -3.60 30.23
C LYS A 161 -20.19 -2.73 29.43
N HIS A 162 -19.07 -3.28 28.96
CA HIS A 162 -18.04 -2.51 28.25
C HIS A 162 -18.52 -2.14 26.85
N SER A 163 -19.07 -3.11 26.11
CA SER A 163 -19.65 -2.86 24.79
C SER A 163 -20.84 -1.91 24.87
N ARG A 164 -21.68 -2.02 25.91
CA ARG A 164 -22.78 -1.06 26.15
C ARG A 164 -22.27 0.36 26.39
N LYS A 165 -21.20 0.53 27.19
CA LYS A 165 -20.56 1.84 27.40
C LYS A 165 -20.05 2.42 26.07
N GLY A 166 -19.41 1.58 25.25
CA GLY A 166 -18.97 1.95 23.90
C GLY A 166 -20.14 2.40 23.00
N LEU A 167 -21.23 1.63 22.99
CA LEU A 167 -22.45 1.93 22.24
C LEU A 167 -23.04 3.29 22.66
N ILE A 168 -23.19 3.54 23.96
CA ILE A 168 -23.70 4.82 24.48
C ILE A 168 -22.79 5.97 24.03
N GLY A 169 -21.48 5.80 24.10
CA GLY A 169 -20.51 6.79 23.61
C GLY A 169 -20.66 7.09 22.11
N MET A 170 -20.87 6.05 21.29
CA MET A 170 -21.13 6.21 19.85
C MET A 170 -22.43 6.99 19.59
N VAL A 171 -23.51 6.68 20.30
CA VAL A 171 -24.79 7.39 20.19
C VAL A 171 -24.65 8.87 20.57
N GLN A 172 -23.95 9.16 21.66
CA GLN A 172 -23.67 10.54 22.09
C GLN A 172 -22.80 11.29 21.07
N ARG A 173 -21.77 10.65 20.51
CA ARG A 173 -20.94 11.24 19.46
C ARG A 173 -21.76 11.56 18.21
N ARG A 174 -22.61 10.64 17.76
CA ARG A 174 -23.53 10.85 16.63
C ARG A 174 -24.46 12.03 16.90
N LYS A 175 -24.98 12.15 18.12
CA LYS A 175 -25.82 13.27 18.54
C LYS A 175 -25.10 14.62 18.46
N LYS A 176 -23.84 14.68 18.93
CA LYS A 176 -23.01 15.90 18.83
C LYS A 176 -22.77 16.30 17.36
N LEU A 177 -22.50 15.33 16.49
CA LEU A 177 -22.34 15.57 15.05
C LEU A 177 -23.62 16.07 14.38
N LEU A 178 -24.79 15.52 14.73
CA LEU A 178 -26.07 16.01 14.24
C LEU A 178 -26.37 17.44 14.72
N LYS A 179 -26.09 17.75 15.99
CA LYS A 179 -26.21 19.13 16.53
C LYS A 179 -25.29 20.10 15.78
N TYR A 180 -24.08 19.67 15.42
CA TYR A 180 -23.17 20.43 14.58
C TYR A 180 -23.73 20.64 13.17
N LEU A 181 -24.16 19.57 12.50
CA LEU A 181 -24.67 19.63 11.14
C LEU A 181 -25.90 20.54 11.06
N ARG A 182 -26.83 20.43 12.02
CA ARG A 182 -28.02 21.28 12.11
C ARG A 182 -27.71 22.78 12.19
N ARG A 183 -26.62 23.18 12.85
CA ARG A 183 -26.24 24.60 12.99
C ARG A 183 -25.39 25.13 11.83
N THR A 184 -24.74 24.26 11.05
CA THR A 184 -23.84 24.66 9.97
C THR A 184 -24.46 24.52 8.59
N ASP A 185 -25.18 23.42 8.36
CA ASP A 185 -25.77 23.07 7.07
C ASP A 185 -27.09 22.32 7.29
N TRP A 186 -28.18 23.08 7.16
CA TRP A 186 -29.53 22.60 7.37
C TRP A 186 -29.97 21.59 6.29
N GLU A 187 -29.56 21.79 5.04
CA GLU A 187 -29.94 20.91 3.93
C GLU A 187 -29.31 19.52 4.10
N SER A 188 -28.00 19.47 4.39
CA SER A 188 -27.32 18.22 4.72
C SER A 188 -27.92 17.54 5.95
N TYR A 189 -28.37 18.31 6.95
CA TYR A 189 -29.03 17.77 8.13
C TYR A 189 -30.36 17.07 7.78
N CYS A 190 -31.24 17.73 7.01
CA CYS A 190 -32.49 17.16 6.56
C CYS A 190 -32.28 15.90 5.69
N PHE A 191 -31.30 15.95 4.79
CA PHE A 191 -30.91 14.79 3.98
C PHE A 191 -30.47 13.61 4.85
N VAL A 192 -29.58 13.84 5.82
CA VAL A 192 -29.06 12.76 6.69
C VAL A 192 -30.16 12.15 7.55
N ILE A 193 -31.04 12.97 8.13
CA ILE A 193 -32.13 12.50 8.99
C ILE A 193 -33.13 11.65 8.20
N SER A 194 -33.55 12.13 7.03
CA SER A 194 -34.50 11.41 6.18
C SER A 194 -33.92 10.09 5.70
N LYS A 195 -32.68 10.10 5.16
CA LYS A 195 -32.02 8.90 4.60
C LYS A 195 -31.71 7.84 5.66
N LEU A 196 -31.31 8.24 6.87
CA LEU A 196 -30.98 7.31 7.96
C LEU A 196 -32.16 6.98 8.88
N CYS A 197 -33.35 7.52 8.60
CA CYS A 197 -34.56 7.41 9.42
C CYS A 197 -34.31 7.78 10.90
N LEU A 198 -33.58 8.86 11.13
CA LEU A 198 -33.34 9.40 12.47
C LEU A 198 -34.48 10.36 12.86
N ARG A 199 -34.63 10.65 14.15
CA ARG A 199 -35.65 11.62 14.63
C ARG A 199 -35.00 12.98 14.85
N ASP A 200 -35.71 14.04 14.46
CA ASP A 200 -35.34 15.41 14.80
C ASP A 200 -35.85 15.75 16.20
N ASN A 201 -34.93 16.06 17.11
CA ASN A 201 -35.24 16.52 18.46
C ASN A 201 -34.46 17.84 18.69
N PRO A 202 -35.11 19.00 18.50
CA PRO A 202 -34.45 20.31 18.61
C PRO A 202 -34.05 20.64 20.06
N ASP A 203 -34.78 20.09 21.04
CA ASP A 203 -34.57 20.33 22.45
C ASP A 203 -33.49 19.41 23.00
N TYR A 204 -32.25 19.88 23.01
CA TYR A 204 -31.21 19.31 23.85
C TYR A 204 -30.57 20.39 24.70
N LYS A 205 -31.21 20.67 25.84
CA LYS A 205 -30.59 21.39 26.95
C LYS A 205 -29.30 20.65 27.33
N ASN A 206 -28.22 21.41 27.44
CA ASN A 206 -26.93 20.91 27.91
C ASN A 206 -27.04 20.52 29.39
#